data_AF-A0A3D5HEX7-F1
#
_entry.id   AF-A0A3D5HEX7-F1
#
_cell.length_a   1.000
_cell.length_b   1.000
_cell.length_c   1.000
_cell.angle_alpha   90.00
_cell.angle_beta   90.00
_cell.angle_gamma   90.00
#
_symmetry.space_group_name_H-M   'P 1'
#
loop_
_entity.id
_entity.type
_entity.pdbx_description
1 polymer ?
#
loop_
_entity_poly.entity_id
_entity_poly.type
_entity_poly.pdbx_seq_one_letter_code
_entity_poly.pdbx_strand_id
1 'polypeptide(L)'
;NAKILIEAGAYDLAIAQLQQATAENPDPNDLYNLGLCFEAIGDFGLAQNTYREAWQAEPENLLFAQGLGRIERLRREHPQLQRQLESR
;
A
#
# COMPACT_ATOMS: atom_id res chain seq x y z
N ASN A 1 -15.80 -1.86 -7.42
CA ASN A 1 -15.50 -0.81 -6.44
C ASN A 1 -14.52 -1.41 -5.45
N ALA A 2 -13.26 -1.01 -5.49
CA ALA A 2 -12.18 -1.68 -4.76
C ALA A 2 -12.41 -1.63 -3.25
N LYS A 3 -13.02 -0.55 -2.76
CA LYS A 3 -13.39 -0.40 -1.34
C LYS A 3 -14.27 -1.53 -0.81
N ILE A 4 -15.26 -1.98 -1.58
CA ILE A 4 -16.14 -3.09 -1.17
C ILE A 4 -15.34 -4.40 -1.08
N LEU A 5 -14.39 -4.62 -2.01
CA LEU A 5 -13.53 -5.79 -1.98
C LEU A 5 -12.60 -5.77 -0.76
N ILE A 6 -12.07 -4.60 -0.39
CA ILE A 6 -11.25 -4.40 0.81
C ILE A 6 -12.06 -4.69 2.08
N GLU A 7 -13.27 -4.14 2.19
CA GLU A 7 -14.18 -4.37 3.32
C GLU A 7 -14.57 -5.85 3.45
N ALA A 8 -14.66 -6.57 2.31
CA ALA A 8 -14.92 -8.00 2.26
C ALA A 8 -13.67 -8.88 2.49
N GLY A 9 -12.48 -8.29 2.65
CA GLY A 9 -11.22 -9.01 2.79
C GLY A 9 -10.73 -9.69 1.50
N ALA A 10 -11.34 -9.38 0.36
CA ALA A 10 -10.99 -9.92 -0.96
C ALA A 10 -9.80 -9.15 -1.56
N TYR A 11 -8.67 -9.15 -0.87
CA TYR A 11 -7.51 -8.32 -1.18
C TYR A 11 -6.91 -8.59 -2.55
N ASP A 12 -6.81 -9.85 -2.99
CA ASP A 12 -6.27 -10.18 -4.32
C ASP A 12 -7.10 -9.58 -5.46
N LEU A 13 -8.44 -9.62 -5.32
CA LEU A 13 -9.36 -9.02 -6.28
C LEU A 13 -9.28 -7.49 -6.23
N ALA A 14 -9.15 -6.92 -5.04
CA ALA A 14 -8.97 -5.49 -4.86
C ALA A 14 -7.67 -5.01 -5.52
N ILE A 15 -6.56 -5.74 -5.34
CA ILE A 15 -5.26 -5.45 -5.96
C ILE A 15 -5.40 -5.45 -7.47
N ALA A 16 -5.98 -6.49 -8.07
CA ALA A 16 -6.15 -6.56 -9.51
C ALA A 16 -6.97 -5.36 -10.05
N GLN A 17 -8.03 -4.98 -9.35
CA GLN A 17 -8.85 -3.82 -9.72
C GLN A 17 -8.10 -2.50 -9.58
N LEU A 18 -7.37 -2.31 -8.48
CA LEU A 18 -6.63 -1.09 -8.19
C LEU A 18 -5.41 -0.92 -9.11
N GLN A 19 -4.67 -1.99 -9.40
CA GLN A 19 -3.56 -1.95 -10.36
C GLN A 19 -4.00 -1.51 -11.76
N GLN A 20 -5.19 -1.94 -12.20
CA GLN A 20 -5.77 -1.46 -13.46
C GLN A 20 -6.15 0.03 -13.36
N ALA A 21 -6.74 0.46 -12.25
CA ALA A 21 -7.14 1.85 -12.04
C ALA A 21 -5.93 2.81 -11.97
N THR A 22 -4.83 2.38 -11.36
CA THR A 22 -3.63 3.20 -11.16
C THR A 22 -2.62 3.12 -12.33
N ALA A 23 -2.90 2.35 -13.39
CA ALA A 23 -1.94 2.12 -14.47
C ALA A 23 -1.66 3.37 -15.33
N GLU A 24 -2.67 4.22 -15.56
CA GLU A 24 -2.56 5.38 -16.47
C GLU A 24 -2.56 6.71 -15.72
N ASN A 25 -3.45 6.87 -14.75
CA ASN A 25 -3.54 8.07 -13.92
C ASN A 25 -3.77 7.66 -12.46
N PRO A 26 -2.71 7.54 -11.64
CA PRO A 26 -2.83 7.08 -10.28
C PRO A 26 -3.58 8.11 -9.41
N ASP A 27 -4.77 7.74 -8.92
CA ASP A 27 -5.42 8.48 -7.83
C ASP A 27 -4.71 8.14 -6.51
N PRO A 28 -4.28 9.14 -5.70
CA PRO A 28 -3.58 8.90 -4.45
C PRO A 28 -4.37 8.06 -3.43
N ASN A 29 -5.71 8.14 -3.43
CA ASN A 29 -6.55 7.31 -2.58
C ASN A 29 -6.57 5.86 -3.06
N ASP A 30 -6.56 5.62 -4.37
CA ASP A 30 -6.45 4.27 -4.93
C ASP A 30 -5.08 3.67 -4.67
N LEU A 31 -4.00 4.46 -4.76
CA LEU A 31 -2.66 4.05 -4.33
C LEU A 31 -2.64 3.70 -2.83
N TYR A 32 -3.26 4.52 -1.97
CA TYR A 32 -3.37 4.21 -0.55
C TYR A 32 -4.12 2.90 -0.29
N ASN A 33 -5.25 2.69 -0.97
CA ASN A 33 -6.04 1.47 -0.88
C ASN A 33 -5.27 0.25 -1.39
N LEU A 34 -4.44 0.42 -2.42
CA LEU A 34 -3.58 -0.63 -2.96
C LEU A 34 -2.48 -0.99 -1.95
N GLY A 35 -1.89 0.01 -1.30
CA GLY A 35 -0.96 -0.18 -0.18
C GLY A 35 -1.59 -0.96 0.98
N LEU A 36 -2.83 -0.66 1.34
CA LEU A 36 -3.59 -1.41 2.36
C LEU A 36 -3.77 -2.89 1.98
N CYS A 37 -4.06 -3.16 0.70
CA CYS A 37 -4.22 -4.54 0.24
C CYS A 37 -2.90 -5.31 0.30
N PHE A 38 -1.80 -4.70 -0.16
CA PHE A 38 -0.47 -5.32 -0.08
C PHE A 38 -0.03 -5.57 1.37
N GLU A 39 -0.31 -4.62 2.27
CA GLU A 39 -0.08 -4.79 3.71
C GLU A 39 -0.88 -5.98 4.26
N ALA A 40 -2.16 -6.11 3.89
CA ALA A 40 -3.03 -7.18 4.36
C ALA A 40 -2.59 -8.58 3.91
N ILE A 41 -2.02 -8.71 2.71
CA ILE A 41 -1.47 -9.99 2.21
C ILE A 41 -0.01 -10.22 2.61
N GLY A 42 0.60 -9.28 3.34
CA GLY A 42 1.98 -9.39 3.84
C GLY A 42 3.08 -9.04 2.84
N ASP A 43 2.74 -8.45 1.69
CA ASP A 43 3.73 -7.90 0.76
C ASP A 43 4.12 -6.48 1.19
N PHE A 44 4.86 -6.40 2.30
CA PHE A 44 5.21 -5.12 2.92
C PHE A 44 6.09 -4.22 2.04
N GLY A 45 6.73 -4.75 1.00
CA GLY A 45 7.54 -3.98 0.07
C GLY A 45 6.72 -3.22 -0.94
N LEU A 46 5.79 -3.93 -1.56
CA LEU A 46 4.81 -3.27 -2.40
C LEU A 46 3.99 -2.28 -1.56
N ALA A 47 3.56 -2.66 -0.35
CA ALA A 47 2.84 -1.75 0.55
C ALA A 47 3.63 -0.45 0.81
N GLN A 48 4.92 -0.56 1.17
CA GLN A 48 5.75 0.62 1.44
C GLN A 48 5.88 1.53 0.21
N ASN A 49 6.16 0.94 -0.95
CA ASN A 49 6.34 1.70 -2.19
C ASN A 49 5.04 2.41 -2.58
N THR A 50 3.91 1.69 -2.55
CA THR A 50 2.62 2.27 -2.91
C THR A 50 2.16 3.36 -1.94
N TYR A 51 2.36 3.18 -0.62
CA TYR A 51 2.09 4.26 0.34
C TYR A 51 2.99 5.47 0.14
N ARG A 52 4.25 5.25 -0.24
CA ARG A 52 5.18 6.35 -0.55
C ARG A 52 4.72 7.13 -1.77
N GLU A 53 4.25 6.46 -2.83
CA GLU A 53 3.70 7.12 -4.01
C GLU A 53 2.46 7.96 -3.68
N ALA A 54 1.51 7.41 -2.90
CA ALA A 54 0.35 8.15 -2.43
C ALA A 54 0.75 9.41 -1.63
N TRP A 55 1.70 9.25 -0.69
CA TRP A 55 2.20 10.36 0.11
C TRP A 55 2.98 11.40 -0.71
N GLN A 56 3.73 10.98 -1.73
CA GLN A 56 4.45 11.91 -2.62
C GLN A 56 3.49 12.76 -3.46
N ALA A 57 2.33 12.21 -3.84
CA ALA A 57 1.30 12.95 -4.55
C ALA A 57 0.61 14.00 -3.65
N GLU A 58 0.36 13.66 -2.38
CA GLU A 58 -0.21 14.58 -1.39
C GLU A 58 0.58 14.56 -0.05
N PRO A 59 1.72 15.29 0.05
CA PRO A 59 2.60 15.19 1.22
C PRO A 59 1.98 15.68 2.54
N GLU A 60 0.96 16.54 2.46
CA GLU A 60 0.23 17.07 3.62
C GLU A 60 -0.91 16.14 4.08
N ASN A 61 -1.20 15.07 3.33
CA ASN A 61 -2.25 14.13 3.67
C ASN A 61 -1.78 13.18 4.79
N LEU A 62 -2.31 13.42 5.99
CA LEU A 62 -1.95 12.66 7.19
C LEU A 62 -2.30 11.18 7.08
N LEU A 63 -3.33 10.81 6.31
CA LEU A 63 -3.71 9.40 6.13
C LEU A 63 -2.61 8.63 5.41
N PHE A 64 -2.03 9.21 4.37
CA PHE A 64 -0.96 8.60 3.58
C PHE A 64 0.34 8.52 4.38
N ALA A 65 0.67 9.60 5.11
CA ALA A 65 1.80 9.62 6.03
C ALA A 65 1.69 8.55 7.13
N GLN A 66 0.48 8.33 7.67
CA GLN A 66 0.21 7.28 8.65
C GLN A 66 0.41 5.88 8.08
N GLY A 67 -0.04 5.63 6.83
CA GLY A 67 0.18 4.34 6.15
C GLY A 67 1.67 4.03 6.00
N LEU A 68 2.44 4.99 5.48
CA LEU A 68 3.88 4.85 5.32
C LEU A 68 4.59 4.65 6.67
N GLY A 69 4.27 5.47 7.68
CA GLY A 69 4.86 5.38 9.01
C GLY A 69 4.56 4.05 9.71
N ARG A 70 3.36 3.49 9.51
CA ARG A 70 2.99 2.16 10.03
C ARG A 70 3.87 1.06 9.44
N ILE A 71 4.08 1.06 8.12
CA ILE A 71 4.94 0.08 7.45
C ILE A 71 6.41 0.24 7.85
N GLU A 72 6.91 1.47 7.96
CA GLU A 72 8.29 1.71 8.41
C GLU A 72 8.53 1.22 9.83
N ARG A 73 7.56 1.42 10.72
CA ARG A 73 7.61 0.90 12.09
C ARG A 73 7.63 -0.63 12.09
N LEU A 74 6.74 -1.27 11.34
CA LEU A 74 6.69 -2.72 11.21
C LEU A 74 8.04 -3.29 10.74
N ARG A 75 8.66 -2.67 9.74
CA ARG A 75 9.99 -3.05 9.25
C ARG A 75 11.07 -2.97 10.33
N ARG A 76 11.07 -1.90 11.15
CA ARG A 76 12.02 -1.74 12.25
C ARG A 76 11.83 -2.79 13.34
N GLU A 77 10.57 -3.13 13.64
CA GLU A 77 10.21 -4.13 14.66
C GLU A 77 10.50 -5.56 14.19
N HIS A 78 10.46 -5.81 12.87
CA HIS A 78 10.70 -7.11 12.26
C HIS A 78 11.82 -7.05 11.20
N PRO A 79 13.10 -7.07 11.61
CA PRO A 79 14.25 -6.97 10.69
C PRO A 79 14.29 -8.07 9.61
N GLN A 80 13.58 -9.17 9.83
CA GLN A 80 13.43 -10.24 8.84
C GLN A 80 12.70 -9.75 7.57
N LEU A 81 11.72 -8.84 7.74
CA LEU A 81 11.01 -8.20 6.64
C LEU A 81 11.93 -7.30 5.81
N GLN A 82 12.97 -6.73 6.43
CA GLN A 82 13.94 -5.89 5.72
C GLN A 82 14.61 -6.64 4.57
N ARG A 83 14.90 -7.93 4.73
CA ARG A 83 15.44 -8.78 3.64
C ARG A 83 14.43 -8.98 2.50
N GLN A 84 13.14 -9.01 2.81
CA GLN A 84 12.05 -9.10 1.83
C GLN A 84 11.91 -7.83 1.00
N LEU A 85 12.28 -6.68 1.58
CA LEU A 85 12.24 -5.36 0.95
C LEU A 85 13.47 -5.06 0.09
N GLU A 86 14.65 -5.54 0.52
CA GLU A 86 15.92 -5.34 -0.20
C GLU A 86 16.09 -6.28 -1.42
N SER A 87 15.22 -7.29 -1.57
CA SER A 87 15.35 -8.35 -2.59
C SER A 87 14.40 -8.21 -3.78
N ARG A 88 13.75 -7.06 -3.97
CA ARG A 88 12.87 -6.80 -5.12
C ARG A 88 13.28 -5.54 -5.89
#